data_AF-A0A3D0LCD8-F1
#
_entry.id   AF-A0A3D0LCD8-F1
#
_cell.length_a   1.000
_cell.length_b   1.000
_cell.length_c   1.000
_cell.angle_alpha   90.00
_cell.angle_beta   90.00
_cell.angle_gamma   90.00
#
_symmetry.space_group_name_H-M   'P 1'
#
loop_
_entity.id
_entity.type
_entity.pdbx_description
1 polymer ?
#
loop_
_entity_poly.entity_id
_entity_poly.type
_entity_poly.pdbx_seq_one_letter_code
_entity_poly.pdbx_strand_id
1 'polypeptide(L)'
;MTDYMTEINNLEIPELAVYKERSEIQLLHINEPAAGIFICESAKVIKRALHAGYEPISVLTSIGDPNEEVRGIFELCKNVPIYYGSDDVLREIAGYALTGGILSAMKRKTLPDISDVIRDKKLIAVLENVQNPTNVGSIFRSAAAMGVEAVILTSDSSDPLYR
;
A
#
# COMPACT_ATOMS: atom_id res chain seq x y z
N MET A 1 -11.61 -8.92 19.15
CA MET A 1 -10.91 -7.80 18.46
C MET A 1 -9.46 -7.65 18.95
N THR A 2 -9.12 -8.21 20.12
CA THR A 2 -7.79 -8.14 20.76
C THR A 2 -6.79 -9.20 20.32
N ASP A 3 -7.19 -10.30 19.69
CA ASP A 3 -6.30 -11.45 19.48
C ASP A 3 -5.16 -11.22 18.46
N TYR A 4 -5.20 -10.13 17.69
CA TYR A 4 -4.19 -9.78 16.69
C TYR A 4 -3.53 -8.41 16.91
N MET A 5 -3.79 -7.76 18.05
CA MET A 5 -3.19 -6.47 18.38
C MET A 5 -1.97 -6.67 19.29
N THR A 6 -0.82 -6.19 18.85
CA THR A 6 0.45 -6.31 19.58
C THR A 6 1.04 -4.93 19.83
N GLU A 7 1.23 -4.58 21.10
CA GLU A 7 1.97 -3.38 21.47
C GLU A 7 3.46 -3.56 21.16
N ILE A 8 4.07 -2.56 20.54
CA ILE A 8 5.47 -2.57 20.16
C ILE A 8 6.31 -2.17 21.37
N ASN A 9 6.79 -3.17 22.09
CA ASN A 9 7.74 -3.01 23.19
C ASN A 9 9.19 -3.38 22.79
N ASN A 10 9.39 -3.82 21.55
CA ASN A 10 10.68 -4.20 20.98
C ASN A 10 10.68 -3.91 19.46
N LEU A 11 11.70 -3.19 18.98
CA LEU A 11 11.84 -2.81 17.56
C LEU A 11 12.45 -3.92 16.69
N GLU A 12 12.93 -5.00 17.30
CA GLU A 12 13.53 -6.15 16.64
C GLU A 12 12.49 -7.23 16.29
N ILE A 13 11.20 -6.92 16.32
CA ILE A 13 10.14 -7.80 15.82
C ILE A 13 10.36 -7.99 14.30
N PRO A 14 10.63 -9.22 13.82
CA PRO A 14 10.96 -9.47 12.41
C PRO A 14 9.88 -8.97 11.44
N GLU A 15 8.61 -9.06 11.83
CA GLU A 15 7.45 -8.63 11.06
C GLU A 15 7.39 -7.11 10.85
N LEU A 16 8.06 -6.31 11.69
CA LEU A 16 8.17 -4.86 11.53
C LEU A 16 9.20 -4.46 10.46
N ALA A 17 10.06 -5.38 10.03
CA ALA A 17 11.14 -5.08 9.09
C ALA A 17 10.66 -4.61 7.71
N VAL A 18 9.38 -4.81 7.37
CA VAL A 18 8.76 -4.28 6.13
C VAL A 18 8.43 -2.79 6.20
N TYR A 19 8.32 -2.23 7.42
CA TYR A 19 8.05 -0.81 7.64
C TYR A 19 9.32 0.01 7.87
N LYS A 20 10.45 -0.65 8.16
CA LYS A 20 11.79 -0.02 8.22
C LYS A 20 12.17 0.57 6.87
N GLU A 21 13.13 1.48 6.85
CA GLU A 21 13.65 2.12 5.62
C GLU A 21 14.08 1.07 4.58
N ARG A 22 13.15 0.74 3.69
CA ARG A 22 13.36 -0.07 2.49
C ARG A 22 12.97 0.79 1.31
N SER A 23 13.74 0.71 0.23
CA SER A 23 13.32 1.30 -1.03
C SER A 23 12.13 0.52 -1.58
N GLU A 24 11.28 1.19 -2.36
CA GLU A 24 10.15 0.54 -3.03
C GLU A 24 10.60 -0.61 -3.93
N ILE A 25 11.80 -0.50 -4.52
CA ILE A 25 12.44 -1.59 -5.28
C ILE A 25 12.70 -2.80 -4.38
N GLN A 26 13.23 -2.60 -3.17
CA GLN A 26 13.44 -3.71 -2.23
C GLN A 26 12.12 -4.37 -1.82
N LEU A 27 11.05 -3.60 -1.64
CA LEU A 27 9.71 -4.13 -1.32
C LEU A 27 9.11 -4.91 -2.51
N LEU A 28 9.32 -4.41 -3.73
CA LEU A 28 8.88 -5.07 -4.97
C LEU A 28 9.51 -6.46 -5.13
N HIS A 29 10.79 -6.62 -4.78
CA HIS A 29 11.54 -7.86 -4.99
C HIS A 29 11.66 -8.77 -3.75
N ILE A 30 11.09 -8.37 -2.60
CA ILE A 30 11.33 -9.04 -1.31
C ILE A 30 10.96 -10.54 -1.27
N ASN A 31 10.01 -10.95 -2.10
CA ASN A 31 9.45 -12.31 -2.11
C ASN A 31 9.78 -13.09 -3.38
N GLU A 32 10.72 -12.63 -4.22
CA GLU A 32 10.98 -13.28 -5.51
C GLU A 32 11.20 -14.79 -5.37
N PRO A 33 10.55 -15.62 -6.24
CA PRO A 33 9.78 -15.25 -7.43
C PRO A 33 8.30 -14.91 -7.18
N ALA A 34 7.83 -14.97 -5.94
CA ALA A 34 6.45 -14.59 -5.60
C ALA A 34 6.27 -13.06 -5.61
N ALA A 35 5.02 -12.61 -5.58
CA ALA A 35 4.69 -11.19 -5.60
C ALA A 35 5.27 -10.47 -4.38
N GLY A 36 5.91 -9.33 -4.62
CA GLY A 36 6.42 -8.47 -3.57
C GLY A 36 5.34 -7.79 -2.75
N ILE A 37 5.73 -6.73 -2.06
CA ILE A 37 4.87 -5.97 -1.17
C ILE A 37 4.88 -4.49 -1.54
N PHE A 38 3.91 -3.75 -1.05
CA PHE A 38 3.88 -2.29 -1.10
C PHE A 38 3.26 -1.74 0.19
N ILE A 39 3.56 -0.49 0.53
CA ILE A 39 3.07 0.15 1.75
C ILE A 39 1.96 1.15 1.41
N CYS A 40 0.81 1.02 2.06
CA CYS A 40 -0.24 2.03 2.04
C CYS A 40 -0.09 2.96 3.24
N GLU A 41 -0.12 4.27 3.01
CA GLU A 41 -0.15 5.30 4.06
C GLU A 41 -1.54 5.95 4.13
N SER A 42 -2.09 6.08 5.34
CA SER A 42 -3.43 6.58 5.68
C SER A 42 -4.58 5.58 5.54
N ALA A 43 -5.59 5.74 6.40
CA ALA A 43 -6.80 4.92 6.41
C ALA A 43 -7.53 4.95 5.05
N LYS A 44 -7.57 6.10 4.38
CA LYS A 44 -8.23 6.25 3.07
C LYS A 44 -7.57 5.42 1.97
N VAL A 45 -6.23 5.38 1.91
CA VAL A 45 -5.49 4.58 0.92
C VAL A 45 -5.65 3.09 1.23
N ILE A 46 -5.49 2.71 2.50
CA ILE A 46 -5.68 1.32 2.96
C ILE A 46 -7.08 0.82 2.60
N LYS A 47 -8.13 1.59 2.89
CA LYS A 47 -9.51 1.24 2.54
C LYS A 47 -9.70 1.04 1.03
N ARG A 48 -9.10 1.90 0.21
CA ARG A 48 -9.14 1.77 -1.26
C ARG A 48 -8.43 0.51 -1.74
N ALA A 49 -7.27 0.18 -1.18
CA ALA A 49 -6.55 -1.04 -1.50
C ALA A 49 -7.38 -2.28 -1.14
N LEU A 50 -7.96 -2.31 0.06
CA LEU A 50 -8.85 -3.39 0.50
C LEU A 50 -10.07 -3.55 -0.41
N HIS A 51 -10.73 -2.45 -0.78
CA HIS A 51 -11.87 -2.47 -1.71
C HIS A 51 -11.47 -2.91 -3.14
N ALA A 52 -10.24 -2.59 -3.56
CA ALA A 52 -9.67 -3.11 -4.80
C ALA A 52 -9.25 -4.59 -4.68
N GLY A 53 -9.43 -5.21 -3.52
CA GLY A 53 -9.16 -6.62 -3.23
C GLY A 53 -7.70 -6.95 -2.96
N TYR A 54 -6.88 -5.97 -2.55
CA TYR A 54 -5.54 -6.25 -2.04
C TYR A 54 -5.62 -6.87 -0.65
N GLU A 55 -4.69 -7.77 -0.36
CA GLU A 55 -4.61 -8.46 0.92
C GLU A 55 -3.58 -7.78 1.83
N PRO A 56 -3.96 -7.35 3.03
CA PRO A 56 -3.03 -6.81 4.01
C PRO A 56 -2.20 -7.93 4.65
N ILE A 57 -0.93 -7.63 4.88
CA ILE A 57 0.02 -8.48 5.61
C ILE A 57 0.01 -8.13 7.08
N SER A 58 0.07 -6.84 7.38
CA SER A 58 -0.01 -6.29 8.73
C SER A 58 -0.45 -4.82 8.68
N VAL A 59 -0.72 -4.26 9.85
CA VAL A 59 -1.02 -2.83 10.05
C VAL A 59 -0.10 -2.29 11.13
N LEU A 60 0.37 -1.06 10.96
CA LEU A 60 1.18 -0.32 11.94
C LEU A 60 0.46 0.99 12.26
N THR A 61 0.18 1.29 13.54
CA THR A 61 -0.64 2.46 13.91
C THR A 61 -0.31 3.02 15.29
N SER A 62 -0.60 4.30 15.54
CA SER A 62 -0.25 4.94 16.82
C SER A 62 -1.16 4.51 17.96
N ILE A 63 -0.62 4.62 19.17
CA ILE A 63 -1.37 4.44 20.41
C ILE A 63 -2.33 5.62 20.59
N GLY A 64 -3.59 5.32 20.90
CA GLY A 64 -4.63 6.34 21.06
C GLY A 64 -6.01 5.81 20.71
N ASP A 65 -7.02 6.65 20.86
CA ASP A 65 -8.37 6.32 20.40
C ASP A 65 -8.44 6.45 18.87
N PRO A 66 -8.57 5.34 18.11
CA PRO A 66 -8.64 5.42 16.66
C PRO A 66 -9.87 6.19 16.24
N ASN A 67 -9.70 7.09 15.27
CA ASN A 67 -10.84 7.73 14.62
C ASN A 67 -11.71 6.69 13.88
N GLU A 68 -12.89 7.10 13.42
CA GLU A 68 -13.84 6.23 12.74
C GLU A 68 -13.23 5.53 11.51
N GLU A 69 -12.37 6.21 10.75
CA GLU A 69 -11.73 5.63 9.58
C GLU A 69 -10.79 4.48 9.95
N VAL A 70 -9.94 4.66 10.97
CA VAL A 70 -9.01 3.65 11.47
C VAL A 70 -9.76 2.47 12.09
N ARG A 71 -10.85 2.72 12.84
CA ARG A 71 -11.73 1.66 13.35
C ARG A 71 -12.30 0.82 12.21
N GLY A 72 -12.76 1.48 11.14
CA GLY A 72 -13.24 0.81 9.94
C GLY A 72 -12.17 -0.06 9.27
N ILE A 73 -10.90 0.33 9.33
CA ILE A 73 -9.79 -0.53 8.86
C ILE A 73 -9.65 -1.78 9.74
N PHE A 74 -9.69 -1.64 11.06
CA PHE A 74 -9.57 -2.81 11.96
C PHE A 74 -10.72 -3.81 11.74
N GLU A 75 -11.92 -3.35 11.42
CA GLU A 75 -13.05 -4.22 11.08
C GLU A 75 -12.87 -4.98 9.76
N LEU A 76 -12.17 -4.39 8.79
CA LEU A 76 -11.82 -5.04 7.52
C LEU A 76 -10.61 -5.98 7.67
N CYS A 77 -9.76 -5.75 8.66
CA CYS A 77 -8.49 -6.45 8.91
C CYS A 77 -8.54 -7.45 10.09
N LYS A 78 -9.70 -8.07 10.37
CA LYS A 78 -9.92 -8.87 11.60
C LYS A 78 -8.94 -10.02 11.87
N ASN A 79 -8.26 -10.54 10.84
CA ASN A 79 -7.32 -11.66 10.95
C ASN A 79 -5.88 -11.24 10.56
N VAL A 80 -5.59 -9.94 10.68
CA VAL A 80 -4.35 -9.32 10.24
C VAL A 80 -3.62 -8.80 11.47
N PRO A 81 -2.32 -9.08 11.64
CA PRO A 81 -1.53 -8.49 12.72
C PRO A 81 -1.59 -6.97 12.71
N ILE A 82 -1.98 -6.37 13.83
CA ILE A 82 -1.98 -4.92 14.07
C ILE A 82 -0.92 -4.63 15.13
N TYR A 83 0.13 -3.93 14.74
CA TYR A 83 1.17 -3.46 15.63
C TYR A 83 0.90 -2.00 16.00
N TYR A 84 0.99 -1.68 17.29
CA TYR A 84 0.77 -0.31 17.75
C TYR A 84 1.81 0.16 18.75
N GLY A 85 2.10 1.46 18.76
CA GLY A 85 3.09 2.07 19.65
C GLY A 85 2.97 3.58 19.70
N SER A 86 3.78 4.25 20.50
CA SER A 86 3.82 5.72 20.52
C SER A 86 4.29 6.28 19.17
N ASP A 87 3.97 7.54 18.89
CA ASP A 87 4.42 8.23 17.67
C ASP A 87 5.96 8.21 17.52
N ASP A 88 6.70 8.26 18.63
CA ASP A 88 8.16 8.14 18.64
C ASP A 88 8.63 6.76 18.18
N VAL A 89 8.02 5.68 18.70
CA VAL A 89 8.31 4.29 18.29
C VAL A 89 8.00 4.10 16.80
N LEU A 90 6.87 4.62 16.33
CA LEU A 90 6.49 4.51 14.92
C LEU A 90 7.40 5.30 14.01
N ARG A 91 7.84 6.49 14.44
CA ARG A 91 8.81 7.30 13.71
C ARG A 91 10.15 6.59 13.61
N GLU A 92 10.59 5.92 14.67
CA GLU A 92 11.82 5.13 14.66
C GLU A 92 11.72 3.94 13.70
N ILE A 93 10.56 3.28 13.64
CA ILE A 93 10.31 2.21 12.67
C ILE A 93 10.26 2.75 11.25
N ALA A 94 9.41 3.74 10.98
CA ALA A 94 9.15 4.20 9.61
C ALA A 94 10.28 5.06 9.02
N GLY A 95 11.12 5.67 9.88
CA GLY A 95 12.12 6.67 9.50
C GLY A 95 11.57 8.09 9.37
N TYR A 96 10.25 8.28 9.52
CA TYR A 96 9.57 9.56 9.37
C TYR A 96 8.28 9.61 10.20
N ALA A 97 7.77 10.83 10.44
CA ALA A 97 6.50 10.99 11.16
C ALA A 97 5.32 10.56 10.28
N LEU A 98 4.50 9.64 10.78
CA LEU A 98 3.32 9.14 10.07
C LEU A 98 2.27 10.25 9.95
N THR A 99 2.04 10.74 8.72
CA THR A 99 1.07 11.83 8.50
C THR A 99 -0.39 11.36 8.63
N GLY A 100 -0.63 10.09 8.35
CA GLY A 100 -1.96 9.46 8.42
C GLY A 100 -2.22 8.60 9.66
N GLY A 101 -1.28 8.54 10.62
CA GLY A 101 -1.41 7.74 11.86
C GLY A 101 -1.50 6.21 11.68
N ILE A 102 -1.43 5.72 10.43
CA ILE A 102 -1.55 4.30 10.10
C ILE A 102 -0.81 3.99 8.79
N LEU A 103 -0.09 2.87 8.79
CA LEU A 103 0.46 2.21 7.62
C LEU A 103 -0.10 0.79 7.52
N SER A 104 -0.07 0.22 6.31
CA SER A 104 -0.28 -1.21 6.13
C SER A 104 0.59 -1.74 5.01
N ALA A 105 1.31 -2.81 5.30
CA ALA A 105 1.99 -3.62 4.30
C ALA A 105 0.96 -4.48 3.57
N MET A 106 0.98 -4.45 2.23
CA MET A 106 0.02 -5.11 1.37
C MET A 106 0.74 -6.07 0.42
N LYS A 107 0.13 -7.23 0.16
CA LYS A 107 0.60 -8.14 -0.90
C LYS A 107 0.34 -7.50 -2.26
N ARG A 108 1.32 -7.53 -3.16
CA ARG A 108 1.07 -7.20 -4.57
C ARG A 108 0.28 -8.31 -5.25
N LYS A 109 -0.52 -7.95 -6.25
CA LYS A 109 -1.23 -8.90 -7.10
C LYS A 109 -0.39 -9.24 -8.32
N THR A 110 -0.57 -10.44 -8.84
CA THR A 110 -0.14 -10.77 -10.20
C THR A 110 -0.89 -9.87 -11.18
N LEU A 111 -0.15 -9.20 -12.07
CA LEU A 111 -0.76 -8.39 -13.10
C LEU A 111 -1.52 -9.30 -14.10
N PRO A 112 -2.73 -8.91 -14.53
CA PRO A 112 -3.43 -9.60 -15.60
C PRO A 112 -2.66 -9.50 -16.92
N ASP A 113 -2.93 -10.42 -17.85
CA ASP A 113 -2.41 -10.31 -19.21
C ASP A 113 -2.94 -9.04 -19.88
N ILE A 114 -2.08 -8.35 -20.63
CA ILE A 114 -2.44 -7.11 -21.31
C ILE A 114 -3.63 -7.29 -22.24
N SER A 115 -3.74 -8.46 -22.90
CA SER A 115 -4.83 -8.79 -23.81
C SER A 115 -6.17 -8.81 -23.11
N ASP A 116 -6.20 -9.23 -21.84
CA ASP A 116 -7.41 -9.24 -21.02
C ASP A 116 -7.75 -7.85 -20.47
N VAL A 117 -6.73 -7.03 -20.18
CA VAL A 117 -6.92 -5.63 -19.74
C VAL A 117 -7.55 -4.78 -20.83
N ILE A 118 -7.08 -4.93 -22.09
CA ILE A 118 -7.52 -4.09 -23.21
C ILE A 118 -8.78 -4.62 -23.90
N ARG A 119 -9.18 -5.86 -23.62
CA ARG A 119 -10.36 -6.47 -24.23
C ARG A 119 -11.60 -5.60 -24.00
N ASP A 120 -12.30 -5.30 -25.09
CA ASP A 120 -13.53 -4.52 -25.11
C ASP A 120 -13.41 -3.07 -24.59
N LYS A 121 -12.19 -2.54 -24.41
CA LYS A 121 -11.96 -1.15 -23.99
C LYS A 121 -11.90 -0.22 -25.20
N LYS A 122 -12.54 0.94 -25.09
CA LYS A 122 -12.59 1.97 -26.14
C LYS A 122 -11.60 3.10 -25.89
N LEU A 123 -11.33 3.41 -24.63
CA LEU A 123 -10.39 4.47 -24.25
C LEU A 123 -9.31 3.94 -23.31
N ILE A 124 -8.08 3.91 -23.80
CA ILE A 124 -6.90 3.38 -23.10
C ILE A 124 -5.85 4.48 -23.05
N ALA A 125 -5.28 4.72 -21.88
CA ALA A 125 -4.10 5.57 -21.73
C ALA A 125 -2.84 4.72 -21.70
N VAL A 126 -1.84 5.09 -22.48
CA VAL A 126 -0.52 4.44 -22.49
C VAL A 126 0.52 5.45 -21.99
N LEU A 127 1.21 5.08 -20.92
CA LEU A 127 2.28 5.87 -20.31
C LEU A 127 3.60 5.20 -20.67
N GLU A 128 4.33 5.85 -21.57
CA GLU A 128 5.66 5.41 -21.99
C GLU A 128 6.72 6.21 -21.23
N ASN A 129 7.56 5.49 -20.48
CA ASN A 129 8.74 6.05 -19.80
C ASN A 129 8.42 7.24 -18.87
N VAL A 130 7.30 7.17 -18.14
CA VAL A 130 6.92 8.19 -17.16
C VAL A 130 7.62 7.89 -15.83
N GLN A 131 8.81 8.48 -15.65
CA GLN A 131 9.74 8.19 -14.56
C GLN A 131 9.44 8.89 -13.22
N ASN A 132 8.41 9.74 -13.17
CA ASN A 132 8.05 10.45 -11.95
C ASN A 132 6.77 9.85 -11.34
N PRO A 133 6.80 9.31 -10.11
CA PRO A 133 5.64 8.64 -9.51
C PRO A 133 4.47 9.61 -9.24
N THR A 134 4.76 10.88 -8.93
CA THR A 134 3.72 11.92 -8.79
C THR A 134 2.98 12.17 -10.11
N ASN A 135 3.70 12.14 -11.24
CA ASN A 135 3.10 12.26 -12.57
C ASN A 135 2.25 11.02 -12.88
N VAL A 136 2.77 9.81 -12.64
CA VAL A 136 2.01 8.57 -12.80
C VAL A 136 0.71 8.64 -12.00
N GLY A 137 0.79 8.91 -10.69
CA GLY A 137 -0.40 9.00 -9.83
C GLY A 137 -1.38 10.09 -10.27
N SER A 138 -0.89 11.23 -10.78
CA SER A 138 -1.75 12.30 -11.29
C SER A 138 -2.46 11.90 -12.59
N ILE A 139 -1.76 11.23 -13.50
CA ILE A 139 -2.34 10.72 -14.75
C ILE A 139 -3.39 9.65 -14.43
N PHE A 140 -3.14 8.72 -13.50
CA PHE A 140 -4.13 7.73 -13.07
C PHE A 140 -5.41 8.39 -12.54
N ARG A 141 -5.29 9.44 -11.73
CA ARG A 141 -6.45 10.19 -11.22
C ARG A 141 -7.21 10.92 -12.33
N SER A 142 -6.49 11.58 -13.24
CA SER A 142 -7.09 12.26 -14.39
C SER A 142 -7.78 11.27 -15.33
N ALA A 143 -7.13 10.14 -15.62
CA ALA A 143 -7.67 9.05 -16.43
C ALA A 143 -8.99 8.52 -15.85
N ALA A 144 -9.02 8.25 -14.54
CA ALA A 144 -10.23 7.82 -13.85
C ALA A 144 -11.36 8.87 -13.93
N ALA A 145 -11.03 10.17 -13.86
CA ALA A 145 -12.01 11.25 -13.98
C ALA A 145 -12.52 11.45 -15.42
N MET A 146 -11.70 11.12 -16.43
CA MET A 146 -12.01 11.29 -17.85
C MET A 146 -12.70 10.07 -18.48
N GLY A 147 -12.99 9.03 -17.71
CA GLY A 147 -13.62 7.80 -18.21
C GLY A 147 -12.66 6.93 -19.03
N VAL A 148 -11.35 7.05 -18.83
CA VAL A 148 -10.37 6.10 -19.34
C VAL A 148 -10.62 4.75 -18.68
N GLU A 149 -10.68 3.69 -19.48
CA GLU A 149 -11.10 2.36 -19.04
C GLU A 149 -9.93 1.44 -18.70
N ALA A 150 -8.73 1.76 -19.20
CA ALA A 150 -7.49 1.07 -18.87
C ALA A 150 -6.28 2.01 -18.96
N VAL A 151 -5.28 1.77 -18.11
CA VAL A 151 -3.99 2.45 -18.14
C VAL A 151 -2.90 1.40 -18.28
N ILE A 152 -2.01 1.58 -19.26
CA ILE A 152 -0.88 0.71 -19.54
C ILE A 152 0.40 1.50 -19.30
N LEU A 153 1.37 0.88 -18.63
CA LEU A 153 2.68 1.47 -18.37
C LEU A 153 3.74 0.59 -19.02
N THR A 154 4.75 1.21 -19.63
CA THR A 154 5.97 0.49 -19.98
C THR A 154 6.77 0.14 -18.71
N SER A 155 7.59 -0.92 -18.78
CA SER A 155 8.42 -1.40 -17.66
C SER A 155 9.32 -0.32 -17.05
N ASP A 156 9.68 0.66 -17.87
CA ASP A 156 10.60 1.73 -17.48
C ASP A 156 9.86 2.87 -16.77
N SER A 157 8.52 2.88 -16.72
CA SER A 157 7.77 3.89 -15.97
C SER A 157 7.82 3.63 -14.47
N SER A 158 7.58 4.67 -13.67
CA SER A 158 7.45 4.49 -12.22
C SER A 158 6.30 3.55 -11.88
N ASP A 159 6.55 2.73 -10.87
CA ASP A 159 5.56 1.81 -10.31
C ASP A 159 4.34 2.58 -9.77
N PRO A 160 3.10 2.23 -10.19
CA PRO A 160 1.89 2.88 -9.68
C PRO A 160 1.57 2.56 -8.21
N LEU A 161 2.24 1.57 -7.61
CA LEU A 161 2.11 1.21 -6.18
C LEU A 161 3.22 1.81 -5.31
N TYR A 162 4.04 2.71 -5.86
CA TYR A 162 5.04 3.50 -5.12
C TYR A 162 4.36 4.40 -4.07
N ARG A 163 4.93 4.49 -2.87
CA ARG A 163 4.43 5.33 -1.77
C ARG A 163 4.72 6.83 -1.97
#